data_AF-A0A831VR50-F1
#
_entry.id   AF-A0A831VR50-F1
#
_cell.length_a   1.000
_cell.length_b   1.000
_cell.length_c   1.000
_cell.angle_alpha   90.00
_cell.angle_beta   90.00
_cell.angle_gamma   90.00
#
_symmetry.space_group_name_H-M   'P 1'
#
loop_
_entity.id
_entity.type
_entity.pdbx_description
1 polymer ?
#
loop_
_entity_poly.entity_id
_entity_poly.type
_entity_poly.pdbx_seq_one_letter_code
_entity_poly.pdbx_strand_id
1 'polypeptide(L)'
;FFHNTIYDNLWEDPARYRKPFKVDDLARLDPETRFIIVGDASMAPYELMATDGSIHIEERTYKPSHERLRFIAATFPFAIWLNPKMEQEWPYTRTIGMIREIFPMFELTIDGLEKAVNYMMGKNHLN
;
A
#
# COMPACT_ATOMS: atom_id res chain seq x y z
N PHE A 1 10.42 2.83 0.90
CA PHE A 1 10.44 1.54 1.63
C PHE A 1 9.65 1.63 2.92
N PHE A 2 9.07 0.54 3.45
CA PHE A 2 8.29 0.56 4.70
C PHE A 2 8.52 -0.71 5.54
N HIS A 3 8.18 -0.67 6.84
CA HIS A 3 8.55 -1.74 7.80
C HIS A 3 7.77 -3.04 7.60
N ASN A 4 6.49 -2.92 7.25
CA ASN A 4 5.55 -4.02 6.90
C ASN A 4 4.42 -3.47 6.01
N THR A 5 4.01 -2.22 6.23
CA THR A 5 2.95 -1.50 5.51
C THR A 5 3.20 0.03 5.53
N ILE A 6 2.37 0.81 4.83
CA ILE A 6 2.50 2.28 4.74
C ILE A 6 1.84 2.98 5.95
N TYR A 7 2.59 3.88 6.59
CA TYR A 7 2.16 4.70 7.73
C TYR A 7 2.09 6.18 7.34
N ASP A 8 2.73 7.08 8.09
CA ASP A 8 2.65 8.53 7.85
C ASP A 8 3.67 9.03 6.82
N ASN A 9 4.74 8.29 6.56
CA ASN A 9 5.80 8.71 5.64
C ASN A 9 6.19 7.60 4.67
N LEU A 10 6.47 8.01 3.43
CA LEU A 10 7.23 7.26 2.45
C LEU A 10 8.67 7.80 2.44
N TRP A 11 9.62 6.97 2.02
CA TRP A 11 11.04 7.33 1.96
C TRP A 11 11.63 6.91 0.63
N GLU A 12 12.35 7.84 0.02
CA GLU A 12 13.17 7.59 -1.17
C GLU A 12 14.42 6.76 -0.84
N ASP A 13 14.99 6.93 0.36
CA ASP A 13 16.17 6.17 0.78
C ASP A 13 15.78 4.86 1.50
N PRO A 14 16.48 3.73 1.23
CA PRO A 14 16.20 2.46 1.89
C PRO A 14 16.40 2.48 3.40
N ALA A 15 17.35 3.29 3.88
CA ALA A 15 17.65 3.39 5.30
C ALA A 15 16.58 4.18 6.08
N ARG A 16 15.74 4.97 5.38
CA ARG A 16 14.59 5.73 5.90
C ARG A 16 14.99 6.86 6.84
N TYR A 17 16.15 7.46 6.59
CA TYR A 17 16.67 8.58 7.38
C TYR A 17 16.54 9.91 6.65
N ARG A 18 16.39 9.91 5.32
CA ARG A 18 16.47 11.12 4.51
C ARG A 18 15.21 11.26 3.66
N LYS A 19 14.89 12.48 3.26
CA LYS A 19 13.79 12.76 2.32
C LYS A 19 12.45 12.05 2.68
N PRO A 20 11.93 12.24 3.91
CA PRO A 20 10.59 11.75 4.21
C PRO A 20 9.57 12.49 3.35
N PHE A 21 8.68 11.73 2.70
CA PHE A 21 7.54 12.24 1.98
C PHE A 21 6.28 11.90 2.76
N LYS A 22 5.52 12.89 3.23
CA LYS A 22 4.33 12.65 4.04
C LYS A 22 3.23 12.02 3.18
N VAL A 23 2.57 10.99 3.70
CA VAL A 23 1.48 10.32 2.98
C VAL A 23 0.33 11.29 2.68
N ASP A 24 0.01 12.23 3.58
CA ASP A 24 -1.01 13.25 3.32
C ASP A 24 -0.68 14.13 2.10
N ASP A 25 0.60 14.33 1.77
CA ASP A 25 1.02 15.12 0.60
C ASP A 25 0.83 14.37 -0.73
N LEU A 26 0.49 13.06 -0.71
CA LEU A 26 0.10 12.32 -1.91
C LEU A 26 -1.15 12.92 -2.57
N ALA A 27 -2.03 13.57 -1.81
CA ALA A 27 -3.22 14.24 -2.35
C ALA A 27 -2.89 15.43 -3.29
N ARG A 28 -1.62 15.86 -3.34
CA ARG A 28 -1.15 16.92 -4.24
C ARG A 28 -0.62 16.37 -5.58
N LEU A 29 -0.46 15.05 -5.68
CA LEU A 29 0.00 14.40 -6.92
C LEU A 29 -1.18 14.23 -7.88
N ASP A 30 -0.87 14.03 -9.15
CA ASP A 30 -1.87 13.74 -10.18
C ASP A 30 -2.64 12.45 -9.83
N PRO A 31 -3.99 12.48 -9.70
CA PRO A 31 -4.78 11.28 -9.45
C PRO A 31 -4.58 10.17 -10.52
N GLU A 32 -4.20 10.54 -11.75
CA GLU A 32 -3.88 9.58 -12.82
C GLU A 32 -2.53 8.86 -12.61
N THR A 33 -1.80 9.20 -11.55
CA THR A 33 -0.57 8.49 -11.16
C THR A 33 -0.87 7.01 -10.87
N ARG A 34 -0.09 6.13 -11.50
CA ARG A 34 -0.13 4.68 -11.24
C ARG A 34 0.65 4.37 -9.96
N PHE A 35 -0.04 3.95 -8.92
CA PHE A 35 0.55 3.70 -7.61
C PHE A 35 0.73 2.19 -7.39
N ILE A 36 1.95 1.70 -7.52
CA ILE A 36 2.25 0.26 -7.40
C ILE A 36 2.95 0.01 -6.06
N ILE A 37 2.35 -0.82 -5.22
CA ILE A 37 2.96 -1.29 -3.97
C ILE A 37 3.55 -2.66 -4.23
N VAL A 38 4.75 -2.93 -3.71
CA VAL A 38 5.39 -4.25 -3.75
C VAL A 38 5.70 -4.69 -2.32
N GLY A 39 5.16 -5.82 -1.89
CA GLY A 39 5.37 -6.36 -0.54
C GLY A 39 4.57 -7.64 -0.29
N ASP A 40 4.95 -8.43 0.72
CA ASP A 40 4.30 -9.71 1.02
C ASP A 40 2.93 -9.60 1.72
N ALA A 41 2.55 -8.37 2.12
CA ALA A 41 1.33 -8.05 2.85
C ALA A 41 1.14 -8.92 4.12
N SER A 42 2.23 -9.47 4.65
CA SER A 42 2.22 -10.45 5.74
C SER A 42 2.67 -9.80 7.04
N MET A 43 1.74 -9.62 7.97
CA MET A 43 2.00 -9.07 9.31
C MET A 43 0.92 -9.51 10.29
N ALA A 44 1.13 -9.28 11.58
CA ALA A 44 0.07 -9.52 12.55
C ALA A 44 -1.08 -8.50 12.36
N PRO A 45 -2.36 -8.88 12.46
CA PRO A 45 -3.49 -7.98 12.19
C PRO A 45 -3.49 -6.69 13.02
N TYR A 46 -2.96 -6.74 14.24
CA TYR A 46 -2.87 -5.56 15.08
C TYR A 46 -1.91 -4.51 14.49
N GLU A 47 -0.90 -4.89 13.70
CA GLU A 47 0.03 -3.91 13.09
C GLU A 47 -0.64 -3.03 12.03
N LEU A 48 -1.71 -3.51 11.36
CA LEU A 48 -2.51 -2.69 10.43
C LEU A 48 -3.47 -1.73 11.15
N MET A 49 -3.95 -2.16 12.32
CA MET A 49 -5.00 -1.48 13.09
C MET A 49 -4.44 -0.58 14.19
N ALA A 50 -3.20 -0.83 14.61
CA ALA A 50 -2.52 -0.05 15.62
C ALA A 50 -2.17 1.34 15.10
N THR A 51 -2.24 2.30 16.00
CA THR A 51 -1.77 3.68 15.82
C THR A 51 -0.31 3.83 16.28
N ASP A 52 0.40 2.75 16.63
CA ASP A 52 1.65 2.87 17.36
C ASP A 52 2.87 3.09 16.45
N GLY A 53 3.64 4.14 16.78
CA GLY A 53 4.79 4.52 15.97
C GLY A 53 5.61 5.71 16.48
N SER A 54 5.62 6.03 17.77
CA SER A 54 6.80 6.50 18.55
C SER A 54 6.40 7.10 19.91
N ILE A 55 7.27 6.88 20.90
CA ILE A 55 7.15 7.22 22.33
C ILE A 55 7.36 8.75 22.56
N HIS A 56 6.86 9.61 21.66
CA HIS A 56 7.01 11.06 21.78
C HIS A 56 5.64 11.75 21.66
N ILE A 57 5.27 12.43 22.74
CA ILE A 57 3.90 12.68 23.18
C ILE A 57 3.24 13.91 22.53
N GLU A 58 3.94 14.77 21.82
CA GLU A 58 3.42 16.14 21.69
C GLU A 58 2.68 16.49 20.41
N GLU A 59 2.88 15.84 19.26
CA GLU A 59 2.17 16.25 18.03
C GLU A 59 2.09 15.16 16.94
N ARG A 60 1.23 14.14 17.04
CA ARG A 60 1.00 13.25 15.87
C ARG A 60 -0.40 12.71 15.75
N THR A 61 -1.03 13.01 14.62
CA THR A 61 -2.18 12.29 14.07
C THR A 61 -1.68 10.95 13.54
N TYR A 62 -1.48 9.96 14.41
CA TYR A 62 -1.08 8.60 14.01
C TYR A 62 -2.30 7.88 13.45
N LYS A 63 -2.60 8.08 12.16
CA LYS A 63 -3.62 7.26 11.50
C LYS A 63 -3.09 5.82 11.42
N PRO A 64 -3.90 4.82 11.79
CA PRO A 64 -3.56 3.43 11.55
C PRO A 64 -3.18 3.19 10.09
N SER A 65 -2.27 2.23 9.84
CA SER A 65 -1.86 1.94 8.47
C SER A 65 -3.03 1.60 7.54
N HIS A 66 -4.03 0.88 8.04
CA HIS A 66 -5.20 0.53 7.23
C HIS A 66 -5.98 1.76 6.72
N GLU A 67 -6.00 2.87 7.47
CA GLU A 67 -6.58 4.14 7.00
C GLU A 67 -5.69 4.82 5.96
N ARG A 68 -4.36 4.77 6.14
CA ARG A 68 -3.38 5.28 5.17
C ARG A 68 -3.49 4.56 3.83
N LEU A 69 -3.65 3.24 3.86
CA LEU A 69 -3.88 2.41 2.68
C LEU A 69 -5.20 2.78 1.98
N ARG A 70 -6.30 2.93 2.72
CA ARG A 70 -7.58 3.38 2.15
C ARG A 70 -7.50 4.77 1.52
N PHE A 71 -6.78 5.69 2.17
CA PHE A 71 -6.53 7.03 1.64
C PHE A 71 -5.76 6.98 0.31
N ILE A 72 -4.72 6.14 0.20
CA ILE A 72 -3.96 5.95 -1.04
C ILE A 72 -4.86 5.39 -2.14
N ALA A 73 -5.64 4.35 -1.85
CA ALA A 73 -6.58 3.75 -2.81
C ALA A 73 -7.64 4.75 -3.30
N ALA A 74 -8.09 5.66 -2.44
CA ALA A 74 -9.02 6.73 -2.81
C ALA A 74 -8.34 7.85 -3.63
N THR A 75 -7.06 8.10 -3.41
CA THR A 75 -6.29 9.15 -4.10
C THR A 75 -5.87 8.73 -5.51
N PHE A 76 -5.50 7.46 -5.69
CA PHE A 76 -5.02 6.92 -6.96
C PHE A 76 -5.93 5.78 -7.43
N PRO A 77 -6.85 6.03 -8.39
CA PRO A 77 -7.71 4.99 -8.94
C PRO A 77 -6.94 3.83 -9.58
N PHE A 78 -5.68 4.06 -9.98
CA PHE A 78 -4.76 3.07 -10.54
C PHE A 78 -3.75 2.57 -9.49
N ALA A 79 -4.23 2.25 -8.29
CA ALA A 79 -3.43 1.65 -7.24
C ALA A 79 -3.55 0.12 -7.21
N ILE A 80 -2.42 -0.58 -7.14
CA ILE A 80 -2.37 -2.05 -7.04
C ILE A 80 -1.32 -2.50 -6.02
N TRP A 81 -1.41 -3.77 -5.62
CA TRP A 81 -0.42 -4.44 -4.79
C TRP A 81 0.17 -5.66 -5.50
N LEU A 82 1.48 -5.72 -5.64
CA LEU A 82 2.22 -6.88 -6.14
C LEU A 82 2.79 -7.67 -4.96
N ASN A 83 2.40 -8.93 -4.84
CA ASN A 83 2.76 -9.78 -3.72
C ASN A 83 3.71 -10.91 -4.15
N PRO A 84 4.94 -11.01 -3.60
CA PRO A 84 5.89 -12.07 -3.91
C PRO A 84 5.50 -13.46 -3.35
N LYS A 85 4.51 -13.55 -2.46
CA LYS A 85 3.99 -14.84 -1.98
C LYS A 85 3.05 -15.45 -3.01
N MET A 86 3.11 -16.78 -3.15
CA MET A 86 2.24 -17.53 -4.05
C MET A 86 0.76 -17.27 -3.73
N GLU A 87 -0.08 -17.04 -4.74
CA GLU A 87 -1.50 -16.69 -4.55
C GLU A 87 -2.27 -17.74 -3.73
N GLN A 88 -1.90 -19.01 -3.88
CA GLN A 88 -2.46 -20.12 -3.10
C GLN A 88 -2.24 -20.00 -1.58
N GLU A 89 -1.22 -19.25 -1.14
CA GLU A 89 -0.92 -19.05 0.29
C GLU A 89 -1.72 -17.92 0.92
N TRP A 90 -2.29 -17.03 0.11
CA TRP A 90 -2.94 -15.80 0.58
C TRP A 90 -4.12 -16.06 1.55
N PRO A 91 -5.00 -17.07 1.33
CA PRO A 91 -6.09 -17.36 2.26
C PRO A 91 -5.63 -17.69 3.69
N TYR A 92 -4.39 -18.13 3.88
CA TYR A 92 -3.84 -18.48 5.19
C TYR A 92 -3.27 -17.27 5.95
N THR A 93 -3.14 -16.11 5.31
CA THR A 93 -2.61 -14.90 5.93
C THR A 93 -3.69 -13.82 5.99
N ARG A 94 -4.23 -13.59 7.20
CA ARG A 94 -5.37 -12.68 7.41
C ARG A 94 -5.13 -11.26 6.85
N THR A 95 -3.93 -10.73 7.03
CA THR A 95 -3.56 -9.37 6.60
C THR A 95 -3.48 -9.23 5.08
N ILE A 96 -3.12 -10.29 4.36
CA ILE A 96 -3.24 -10.33 2.90
C ILE A 96 -4.72 -10.18 2.49
N GLY A 97 -5.63 -10.92 3.13
CA GLY A 97 -7.07 -10.77 2.91
C GLY A 97 -7.56 -9.34 3.13
N MET A 98 -7.18 -8.72 4.25
CA MET A 98 -7.55 -7.33 4.57
C MET A 98 -7.02 -6.32 3.54
N ILE A 99 -5.79 -6.48 3.06
CA ILE A 99 -5.20 -5.59 2.05
C ILE A 99 -5.87 -5.78 0.69
N ARG A 100 -6.30 -7.01 0.35
CA ARG A 100 -7.06 -7.31 -0.87
C ARG A 100 -8.45 -6.67 -0.92
N GLU A 101 -9.03 -6.35 0.23
CA GLU A 101 -10.27 -5.55 0.30
C GLU A 101 -10.02 -4.08 -0.08
N ILE A 102 -8.77 -3.61 -0.03
CA ILE A 102 -8.39 -2.21 -0.31
C ILE A 102 -7.80 -2.08 -1.72
N PHE A 103 -6.91 -3.00 -2.12
CA PHE A 103 -6.23 -2.97 -3.40
C PHE A 103 -6.46 -4.26 -4.19
N PRO A 104 -6.67 -4.15 -5.52
CA PRO A 104 -6.40 -5.26 -6.43
C PRO A 104 -4.98 -5.76 -6.20
N MET A 105 -4.84 -7.05 -5.96
CA MET A 105 -3.56 -7.68 -5.66
C MET A 105 -3.25 -8.75 -6.69
N PHE A 106 -2.00 -8.77 -7.15
CA PHE A 106 -1.50 -9.75 -8.12
C PHE A 106 -0.22 -10.38 -7.59
N GLU A 107 -0.02 -11.67 -7.86
CA GLU A 107 1.23 -12.34 -7.54
C GLU A 107 2.39 -11.74 -8.36
N LEU A 108 3.59 -11.64 -7.79
CA LEU A 108 4.78 -11.15 -8.48
C LEU A 108 5.40 -12.25 -9.37
N THR A 109 4.64 -12.64 -10.39
CA THR A 109 5.04 -13.54 -11.47
C THR A 109 4.87 -12.83 -12.82
N ILE A 110 5.38 -13.42 -13.90
CA ILE A 110 5.18 -12.86 -15.26
C ILE A 110 3.68 -12.72 -15.55
N ASP A 111 2.90 -13.77 -15.32
CA ASP A 111 1.44 -13.76 -15.54
C ASP A 111 0.73 -12.75 -14.62
N GLY A 112 1.17 -12.62 -13.37
CA GLY A 112 0.62 -11.64 -12.44
C GLY A 112 0.93 -10.20 -12.84
N LEU A 113 2.13 -9.93 -13.36
CA LEU A 113 2.50 -8.63 -13.93
C LEU A 113 1.67 -8.29 -15.16
N GLU A 114 1.42 -9.27 -16.05
CA GLU A 114 0.55 -9.06 -17.21
C GLU A 114 -0.88 -8.71 -16.78
N LYS A 115 -1.46 -9.46 -15.83
CA LYS A 115 -2.78 -9.15 -15.25
C LYS A 115 -2.82 -7.76 -14.61
N ALA A 116 -1.77 -7.39 -13.87
CA ALA A 116 -1.65 -6.09 -13.23
C ALA A 116 -1.62 -4.94 -14.24
N VAL A 117 -0.82 -5.08 -15.30
CA VAL A 117 -0.76 -4.09 -16.40
C VAL A 117 -2.11 -3.96 -17.09
N ASN A 118 -2.74 -5.08 -17.46
CA ASN A 118 -4.06 -5.08 -18.10
C ASN A 118 -5.11 -4.40 -17.22
N TYR A 119 -5.13 -4.69 -15.91
CA TYR A 119 -6.03 -4.02 -14.96
C TYR A 119 -5.80 -2.51 -14.92
N MET A 120 -4.54 -2.07 -14.83
CA MET A 120 -4.22 -0.65 -14.75
C MET A 120 -4.48 0.09 -16.08
N MET A 121 -4.39 -0.57 -17.24
CA MET A 121 -4.70 0.04 -18.54
C MET A 121 -6.21 0.12 -18.81
N GLY A 122 -6.99 -0.89 -18.38
CA GLY A 122 -8.42 -1.00 -18.64
C GLY A 122 -9.30 0.08 -17.99
N LYS A 123 -8.81 0.76 -16.95
CA LYS A 123 -9.55 1.85 -16.28
C LYS A 123 -9.59 3.16 -17.09
N ASN A 124 -8.82 3.30 -18.18
CA ASN A 124 -8.85 4.48 -19.07
C ASN A 124 -10.04 4.49 -20.08
N HIS A 125 -10.94 3.50 -20.04
CA HIS A 125 -11.96 3.30 -21.08
C HIS A 125 -13.42 3.30 -20.60
N LEU A 126 -13.67 3.79 -19.39
CA LEU A 126 -15.03 4.02 -18.90
C LEU A 126 -15.24 5.52 -18.67
N ASN A 127 -15.48 6.23 -19.79
CA ASN A 127 -16.21 7.49 -19.83
C ASN A 127 -17.70 7.18 -20.02
#